data_AF-A0A562C9L0-F1
#
_entry.id   AF-A0A562C9L0-F1
#
_cell.length_a   1.000
_cell.length_b   1.000
_cell.length_c   1.000
_cell.angle_alpha   90.00
_cell.angle_beta   90.00
_cell.angle_gamma   90.00
#
_symmetry.space_group_name_H-M   'P 1'
#
loop_
_entity.id
_entity.type
_entity.pdbx_description
1 polymer ?
#
loop_
_entity_poly.entity_id
_entity_poly.type
_entity_poly.pdbx_seq_one_letter_code
_entity_poly.pdbx_strand_id
1 'polypeptide(L)'
;MEQKSVEEFVASAALLGAHLTRQCESACAQLHDLSVSLSRAMDEGQSRLAASARDALRESMATELPAALQVLGQGTRQLHAMIERARVEQAALERRARWMGLKAVAVALVGALAAVAGSGYVAAINVARSREATVRLEVIKALDEVTITSCDGRPCIKLADGLRRWERNDHYVLVDSDPPPELQPR
;
A
#
# COMPACT_ATOMS: atom_id res chain seq x y z
N MET A 1 -86.17 -38.83 -87.96
CA MET A 1 -86.61 -38.46 -86.60
C MET A 1 -85.43 -38.21 -85.66
N GLU A 2 -84.21 -38.65 -85.99
CA GLU A 2 -83.01 -38.48 -85.15
C GLU A 2 -82.40 -37.07 -85.14
N GLN A 3 -82.64 -36.24 -86.16
CA GLN A 3 -81.97 -34.93 -86.28
C GLN A 3 -82.48 -33.87 -85.28
N LYS A 4 -83.75 -33.99 -84.84
CA LYS A 4 -84.36 -33.07 -83.87
C LYS A 4 -83.87 -33.29 -82.43
N SER A 5 -83.58 -34.53 -82.03
CA SER A 5 -83.11 -34.80 -80.67
C SER A 5 -81.66 -34.34 -80.45
N VAL A 6 -80.83 -34.37 -81.49
CA VAL A 6 -79.44 -33.88 -81.43
C VAL A 6 -79.40 -32.36 -81.23
N GLU A 7 -80.29 -31.59 -81.88
CA GLU A 7 -80.36 -30.13 -81.71
C GLU A 7 -80.82 -29.72 -80.30
N GLU A 8 -81.78 -30.43 -79.69
CA GLU A 8 -82.23 -30.19 -78.31
C GLU A 8 -81.15 -30.53 -77.27
N PHE A 9 -80.37 -31.59 -77.50
CA PHE A 9 -79.23 -31.94 -76.65
C PHE A 9 -78.11 -30.91 -76.74
N VAL A 10 -77.78 -30.43 -77.95
CA VAL A 10 -76.76 -29.39 -78.15
C VAL A 10 -77.19 -28.06 -77.52
N ALA A 11 -78.47 -27.69 -77.62
CA ALA A 11 -79.01 -26.49 -76.97
C ALA A 11 -78.97 -26.61 -75.44
N SER A 12 -79.34 -27.78 -74.88
CA SER A 12 -79.29 -28.02 -73.43
C SER A 12 -77.85 -28.05 -72.90
N ALA A 13 -76.92 -28.65 -73.66
CA ALA A 13 -75.50 -28.67 -73.33
C ALA A 13 -74.86 -27.27 -73.39
N ALA A 14 -75.25 -26.44 -74.37
CA ALA A 14 -74.80 -25.05 -74.46
C ALA A 14 -75.31 -24.19 -73.29
N LEU A 15 -76.56 -24.41 -72.87
CA LEU A 15 -77.16 -23.70 -71.75
C LEU A 15 -76.54 -24.11 -70.40
N LEU A 16 -76.22 -25.39 -70.24
CA LEU A 16 -75.47 -25.90 -69.08
C LEU A 16 -74.03 -25.37 -69.06
N GLY A 17 -73.35 -25.35 -70.21
CA GLY A 17 -72.02 -24.78 -70.37
C GLY A 17 -71.98 -23.30 -69.96
N ALA A 18 -72.92 -22.49 -70.47
CA ALA A 18 -73.03 -21.08 -70.11
C ALA A 18 -73.32 -20.86 -68.62
N HIS A 19 -74.13 -21.73 -68.00
CA HIS A 19 -74.42 -21.65 -66.57
C HIS A 19 -73.20 -22.01 -65.71
N LEU A 20 -72.43 -23.03 -66.10
CA LEU A 20 -71.19 -23.41 -65.42
C LEU A 20 -70.12 -22.31 -65.54
N THR A 21 -69.99 -21.68 -66.71
CA THR A 21 -69.07 -20.54 -66.89
C THR A 21 -69.44 -19.39 -65.95
N ARG A 22 -70.73 -19.05 -65.85
CA ARG A 22 -71.21 -18.01 -64.93
C ARG A 22 -70.96 -18.33 -63.47
N GLN A 23 -71.17 -19.59 -63.07
CA GLN A 23 -70.89 -20.03 -61.71
C GLN A 23 -69.38 -19.96 -61.41
N CYS A 24 -68.53 -20.36 -62.36
CA CYS A 24 -67.09 -20.31 -62.21
C CYS A 24 -66.59 -18.86 -62.10
N GLU A 25 -67.08 -17.95 -62.93
CA GLU A 25 -66.76 -16.51 -62.84
C GLU A 25 -67.20 -15.91 -61.50
N SER A 26 -68.40 -16.24 -61.03
CA SER A 26 -68.90 -15.77 -59.73
C SER A 26 -68.06 -16.29 -58.55
N ALA A 27 -67.63 -17.56 -58.62
CA ALA A 27 -66.79 -18.17 -57.61
C ALA A 27 -65.37 -17.57 -57.62
N CYS A 28 -64.80 -17.31 -58.80
CA CYS A 28 -63.53 -16.61 -58.93
C CYS A 28 -63.60 -15.18 -58.37
N ALA A 29 -64.68 -14.44 -58.64
CA ALA A 29 -64.86 -13.10 -58.09
C ALA A 29 -64.96 -13.11 -56.56
N GLN A 30 -65.68 -14.07 -55.97
CA GLN A 30 -65.78 -14.22 -54.52
C GLN A 30 -64.44 -14.61 -53.88
N LEU A 31 -63.70 -15.55 -54.48
CA LEU A 31 -62.36 -15.92 -54.00
C LEU A 31 -61.39 -14.73 -54.05
N HIS A 32 -61.46 -13.92 -55.11
CA HIS A 32 -60.64 -12.73 -55.23
C HIS A 32 -60.95 -11.72 -54.13
N ASP A 33 -62.23 -11.41 -53.89
CA ASP A 33 -62.64 -10.49 -52.82
C ASP A 33 -62.26 -11.00 -51.41
N LEU A 34 -62.41 -12.31 -51.17
CA LEU A 34 -61.96 -12.95 -49.93
C LEU A 34 -60.44 -12.85 -49.75
N SER A 35 -59.66 -13.06 -50.82
CA SER A 35 -58.20 -12.92 -50.75
C SER A 35 -57.76 -11.48 -50.48
N VAL A 36 -58.46 -10.50 -51.04
CA VAL A 36 -58.18 -9.07 -50.84
C VAL A 36 -58.60 -8.62 -49.45
N SER A 37 -59.71 -9.12 -48.91
CA SER A 37 -60.11 -8.82 -47.52
C SER A 37 -59.19 -9.50 -46.51
N LEU A 38 -58.75 -10.73 -46.79
CA LEU A 38 -57.78 -11.44 -45.95
C LEU A 38 -56.41 -10.75 -45.94
N SER A 39 -55.92 -10.27 -47.08
CA SER A 39 -54.64 -9.56 -47.15
C SER A 39 -54.70 -8.23 -46.37
N ARG A 40 -55.78 -7.47 -46.50
CA ARG A 40 -56.00 -6.25 -45.69
C ARG A 40 -56.07 -6.56 -44.19
N ALA A 41 -56.78 -7.62 -43.80
CA ALA A 41 -56.87 -8.03 -42.40
C ALA A 41 -55.51 -8.48 -41.85
N MET A 42 -54.68 -9.13 -42.68
CA MET A 42 -53.30 -9.50 -42.33
C MET A 42 -52.40 -8.27 -42.15
N ASP A 43 -52.47 -7.28 -43.05
CA ASP A 43 -51.70 -6.04 -42.95
C ASP A 43 -52.11 -5.21 -41.72
N GLU A 44 -53.41 -5.12 -41.43
CA GLU A 44 -53.93 -4.49 -40.22
C GLU A 44 -53.53 -5.27 -38.96
N GLY A 45 -53.55 -6.60 -39.02
CA GLY A 45 -53.09 -7.47 -37.93
C GLY A 45 -51.59 -7.29 -37.65
N GLN A 46 -50.77 -7.24 -38.71
CA GLN A 46 -49.32 -7.10 -38.61
C GLN A 46 -48.91 -5.72 -38.10
N SER A 47 -49.59 -4.66 -38.53
CA SER A 47 -49.36 -3.30 -38.02
C SER A 47 -49.77 -3.16 -36.55
N ARG A 48 -50.89 -3.76 -36.14
CA ARG A 48 -51.31 -3.79 -34.73
C ARG A 48 -50.37 -4.61 -33.85
N LEU A 49 -49.88 -5.76 -34.33
CA LEU A 49 -48.88 -6.57 -33.63
C LEU A 49 -47.54 -5.86 -33.51
N ALA A 50 -47.10 -5.15 -34.55
CA ALA A 50 -45.87 -4.37 -34.50
C ALA A 50 -45.99 -3.17 -33.54
N ALA A 51 -47.16 -2.53 -33.46
CA ALA A 51 -47.43 -1.47 -32.50
C ALA A 51 -47.47 -2.01 -31.06
N SER A 52 -48.20 -3.09 -30.81
CA SER A 52 -48.29 -3.69 -29.47
C SER A 52 -46.96 -4.24 -28.97
N ALA A 53 -46.15 -4.84 -29.85
CA ALA A 53 -44.80 -5.29 -29.52
C ALA A 53 -43.88 -4.11 -29.17
N ARG A 54 -43.98 -2.98 -29.86
CA ARG A 54 -43.20 -1.76 -29.55
C ARG A 54 -43.61 -1.14 -28.22
N ASP A 55 -44.90 -1.09 -27.93
CA ASP A 55 -45.41 -0.53 -26.68
C ASP A 55 -45.03 -1.42 -25.48
N ALA A 56 -45.20 -2.74 -25.59
CA ALA A 56 -44.77 -3.69 -24.56
C ALA A 56 -43.26 -3.65 -24.29
N LEU A 57 -42.44 -3.48 -25.34
CA LEU A 57 -40.99 -3.35 -25.21
C LEU A 57 -40.56 -2.01 -24.57
N ARG A 58 -41.29 -0.92 -24.86
CA ARG A 58 -41.10 0.37 -24.18
C ARG A 58 -41.49 0.30 -22.72
N GLU A 59 -42.60 -0.36 -22.40
CA GLU A 59 -43.08 -0.54 -21.02
C GLU A 59 -42.06 -1.35 -20.20
N SER A 60 -41.53 -2.44 -20.75
CA SER A 60 -40.53 -3.26 -20.03
C SER A 60 -39.21 -2.51 -19.83
N MET A 61 -38.71 -1.80 -20.85
CA MET A 61 -37.50 -0.98 -20.72
C MET A 61 -37.69 0.22 -19.79
N ALA A 62 -38.88 0.84 -19.78
CA ALA A 62 -39.19 1.94 -18.87
C ALA A 62 -39.26 1.48 -17.41
N THR A 63 -39.58 0.22 -17.16
CA THR A 63 -39.77 -0.31 -15.80
C THR A 63 -38.47 -0.89 -15.22
N GLU A 64 -37.68 -1.62 -16.01
CA GLU A 64 -36.50 -2.33 -15.48
C GLU A 64 -35.21 -1.49 -15.46
N LEU A 65 -35.03 -0.57 -16.41
CA LEU A 65 -33.83 0.26 -16.49
C LEU A 65 -33.67 1.24 -15.30
N PRO A 66 -34.72 1.94 -14.82
CA PRO A 66 -34.57 2.81 -13.65
C PRO A 66 -34.34 2.04 -12.35
N ALA A 67 -34.88 0.81 -12.24
CA ALA A 67 -34.63 -0.05 -11.08
C ALA A 67 -33.16 -0.49 -11.02
N ALA A 68 -32.59 -0.92 -12.15
CA ALA A 68 -31.17 -1.27 -12.24
C ALA A 68 -30.25 -0.06 -11.96
N LEU A 69 -30.60 1.13 -12.47
CA LEU A 69 -29.87 2.37 -12.22
C LEU A 69 -29.96 2.83 -10.75
N GLN A 70 -31.10 2.62 -10.08
CA GLN A 70 -31.22 2.92 -8.65
C GLN A 70 -30.32 2.02 -7.80
N VAL A 71 -30.28 0.71 -8.10
CA VAL A 71 -29.41 -0.23 -7.38
C VAL A 71 -27.93 0.12 -7.60
N LEU A 72 -27.52 0.45 -8.83
CA LEU A 72 -26.17 0.94 -9.12
C LEU A 72 -25.86 2.26 -8.39
N GLY A 73 -26.83 3.18 -8.37
CA GLY A 73 -26.73 4.48 -7.70
C GLY A 73 -26.62 4.36 -6.17
N GLN A 74 -27.26 3.36 -5.58
CA GLN A 74 -27.13 3.04 -4.16
C GLN A 74 -25.79 2.37 -3.86
N GLY A 75 -25.38 1.41 -4.70
CA GLY A 75 -24.09 0.74 -4.57
C GLY A 75 -22.91 1.70 -4.64
N THR A 76 -22.93 2.63 -5.61
CA THR A 76 -21.89 3.67 -5.76
C THR A 76 -21.83 4.62 -4.56
N ARG A 77 -22.98 5.04 -4.02
CA ARG A 77 -23.02 5.86 -2.80
C ARG A 77 -22.45 5.13 -1.58
N GLN A 78 -22.80 3.86 -1.42
CA GLN A 78 -22.29 3.04 -0.32
C GLN A 78 -20.78 2.83 -0.44
N LEU A 79 -20.28 2.61 -1.67
CA LEU A 79 -18.85 2.48 -1.94
C LEU A 79 -18.09 3.77 -1.62
N HIS A 80 -18.63 4.93 -2.01
CA HIS A 80 -18.05 6.24 -1.64
C HIS A 80 -18.02 6.46 -0.13
N ALA A 81 -19.08 6.09 0.58
CA ALA A 81 -19.12 6.19 2.04
C ALA A 81 -18.07 5.28 2.71
N MET A 82 -17.83 4.08 2.17
CA MET A 82 -16.76 3.19 2.66
C MET A 82 -15.36 3.74 2.36
N ILE A 83 -15.13 4.30 1.17
CA ILE A 83 -13.85 4.90 0.80
C ILE A 83 -13.52 6.09 1.71
N GLU A 84 -14.49 6.95 2.01
CA GLU A 84 -14.25 8.09 2.89
C GLU A 84 -13.98 7.65 4.33
N ARG A 85 -14.68 6.63 4.84
CA ARG A 85 -14.37 6.04 6.16
C ARG A 85 -12.95 5.47 6.19
N ALA A 86 -12.56 4.73 5.15
CA ALA A 86 -11.22 4.16 5.04
C ALA A 86 -10.13 5.25 4.99
N ARG A 87 -10.35 6.36 4.28
CA ARG A 87 -9.41 7.49 4.25
C ARG A 87 -9.23 8.15 5.61
N VAL A 88 -10.33 8.36 6.34
CA VAL A 88 -10.27 8.97 7.69
C VAL A 88 -9.51 8.06 8.66
N GLU A 89 -9.74 6.74 8.58
CA GLU A 89 -9.02 5.77 9.41
C GLU A 89 -7.54 5.64 9.03
N GLN A 90 -7.21 5.66 7.73
CA GLN A 90 -5.82 5.66 7.25
C GLN A 90 -5.06 6.90 7.74
N ALA A 91 -5.66 8.08 7.67
CA ALA A 91 -5.03 9.30 8.18
C ALA A 91 -4.77 9.25 9.69
N ALA A 92 -5.65 8.58 10.47
CA ALA A 92 -5.45 8.37 11.89
C ALA A 92 -4.34 7.34 12.18
N LEU A 93 -4.28 6.27 11.39
CA LEU A 93 -3.24 5.23 11.47
C LEU A 93 -1.87 5.78 11.09
N GLU A 94 -1.77 6.56 10.00
CA GLU A 94 -0.51 7.21 9.59
C GLU A 94 0.03 8.15 10.67
N ARG A 95 -0.84 8.96 11.30
CA ARG A 95 -0.42 9.83 12.40
C ARG A 95 0.09 9.03 13.58
N ARG A 96 -0.60 7.94 13.96
CA ARG A 96 -0.14 7.05 15.03
C ARG A 96 1.18 6.38 14.68
N ALA A 97 1.33 5.89 13.45
CA ALA A 97 2.57 5.28 12.97
C ALA A 97 3.74 6.27 12.99
N ARG A 98 3.55 7.51 12.52
CA ARG A 98 4.56 8.58 12.60
C ARG A 98 4.95 8.89 14.05
N TRP A 99 3.98 8.98 14.95
CA TRP A 99 4.25 9.22 16.38
C TRP A 99 5.01 8.06 17.03
N MET A 100 4.66 6.81 16.74
CA MET A 100 5.39 5.64 17.22
C MET A 100 6.80 5.59 16.64
N GLY A 101 6.97 5.91 15.35
CA GLY A 101 8.27 6.00 14.70
C GLY A 101 9.16 7.07 15.34
N LEU A 102 8.62 8.26 15.61
CA LEU A 102 9.34 9.35 16.26
C LEU A 102 9.80 8.95 17.68
N LYS A 103 8.93 8.26 18.44
CA LYS A 103 9.27 7.73 19.76
C LYS A 103 10.39 6.69 19.70
N ALA A 104 10.33 5.77 18.72
CA ALA A 104 11.36 4.75 18.54
C ALA A 104 12.73 5.38 18.23
N VAL A 105 12.76 6.36 17.33
CA VAL A 105 13.99 7.11 17.00
C VAL A 105 14.51 7.87 18.21
N ALA A 106 13.63 8.53 18.98
CA ALA A 106 14.04 9.25 20.18
C ALA A 106 14.67 8.33 21.23
N VAL A 107 14.05 7.16 21.49
CA VAL A 107 14.59 6.16 22.43
C VAL A 107 15.94 5.63 21.96
N ALA A 108 16.09 5.33 20.67
CA ALA A 108 17.36 4.88 20.11
C ALA A 108 18.46 5.94 20.25
N LEU A 109 18.14 7.21 20.02
CA LEU A 109 19.08 8.31 20.12
C LEU A 109 19.51 8.56 21.58
N VAL A 110 18.58 8.51 22.53
CA VAL A 110 18.89 8.57 23.96
C VAL A 110 19.76 7.40 24.40
N GLY A 111 19.46 6.18 23.95
CA GLY A 111 20.28 5.00 24.24
C GLY A 111 21.71 5.12 23.70
N ALA A 112 21.86 5.62 22.47
CA ALA A 112 23.18 5.85 21.87
C ALA A 112 23.98 6.91 22.63
N LEU A 113 23.36 8.04 22.97
CA LEU A 113 24.01 9.09 23.77
C LEU A 113 24.41 8.58 25.16
N ALA A 114 23.54 7.81 25.82
CA ALA A 114 23.85 7.22 27.11
C ALA A 114 25.02 6.23 27.03
N ALA A 115 25.10 5.42 25.96
CA ALA A 115 26.21 4.50 25.75
C ALA A 115 27.54 5.25 25.53
N VAL A 116 27.54 6.30 24.70
CA VAL A 116 28.74 7.13 24.45
C VAL A 116 29.17 7.87 25.73
N ALA A 117 28.23 8.49 26.44
CA ALA A 117 28.55 9.18 27.69
C ALA A 117 29.04 8.20 28.78
N GLY A 118 28.38 7.05 28.93
CA GLY A 118 28.75 6.02 29.89
C GLY A 118 30.13 5.44 29.62
N SER A 119 30.42 5.10 28.36
CA SER A 119 31.74 4.60 27.95
C SER A 119 32.84 5.65 28.14
N GLY A 120 32.57 6.91 27.78
CA GLY A 120 33.50 8.02 28.01
C GLY A 120 33.81 8.24 29.49
N TYR A 121 32.78 8.18 30.36
CA TYR A 121 32.94 8.31 31.80
C TYR A 121 33.80 7.18 32.40
N VAL A 122 33.51 5.93 32.02
CA VAL A 122 34.29 4.77 32.46
C VAL A 122 35.74 4.85 31.96
N ALA A 123 35.96 5.26 30.71
CA ALA A 123 37.29 5.45 30.16
C ALA A 123 38.07 6.51 30.93
N ALA A 124 37.45 7.65 31.26
CA ALA A 124 38.09 8.72 32.03
C ALA A 124 38.53 8.24 33.43
N ILE A 125 37.69 7.48 34.13
CA ILE A 125 38.03 6.90 35.44
C ILE A 125 39.19 5.91 35.31
N ASN A 126 39.16 5.05 34.29
CA ASN A 126 40.22 4.05 34.11
C ASN A 126 41.55 4.72 33.77
N VAL A 127 41.55 5.79 32.97
CA VAL A 127 42.75 6.59 32.69
C VAL A 127 43.24 7.31 33.94
N ALA A 128 42.34 7.83 34.78
CA ALA A 128 42.74 8.44 36.04
C ALA A 128 43.44 7.43 36.97
N ARG A 129 42.88 6.22 37.11
CA ARG A 129 43.49 5.13 37.89
C ARG A 129 44.81 4.66 37.28
N SER A 130 44.92 4.60 35.95
CA SER A 130 46.18 4.19 35.32
C SER A 130 47.28 5.21 35.58
N ARG A 131 46.97 6.51 35.53
CA ARG A 131 47.93 7.57 35.87
C ARG A 131 48.42 7.46 37.31
N GLU A 132 47.51 7.22 38.26
CA GLU A 132 47.89 7.01 39.67
C GLU A 132 48.79 5.78 39.84
N ALA A 133 48.48 4.68 39.14
CA ALA A 133 49.31 3.48 39.16
C ALA A 133 50.70 3.71 38.54
N THR A 134 50.79 4.47 37.44
CA THR A 134 52.07 4.85 36.82
C THR A 134 52.91 5.71 37.77
N VAL A 135 52.32 6.73 38.40
CA VAL A 135 53.02 7.57 39.39
C VAL A 135 53.53 6.73 40.57
N ARG A 136 52.73 5.78 41.07
CA ARG A 136 53.17 4.88 42.15
C ARG A 136 54.35 4.00 41.74
N LEU A 137 54.37 3.52 40.49
CA LEU A 137 55.51 2.76 39.96
C LEU A 137 56.77 3.61 39.80
N GLU A 138 56.63 4.85 39.34
CA GLU A 138 57.74 5.81 39.26
C GLU A 138 58.30 6.14 40.65
N VAL A 139 57.44 6.36 41.64
CA VAL A 139 57.83 6.61 43.04
C VAL A 139 58.52 5.40 43.65
N ILE A 140 58.04 4.17 43.41
CA ILE A 140 58.72 2.95 43.89
C ILE A 140 60.10 2.79 43.24
N LYS A 141 60.23 3.04 41.94
CA LYS A 141 61.54 3.02 41.27
C LYS A 141 62.50 4.06 41.84
N ALA A 142 62.03 5.28 42.08
CA ALA A 142 62.84 6.32 42.70
C ALA A 142 63.20 6.00 44.17
N LEU A 143 62.33 5.30 44.91
CA LEU A 143 62.61 4.84 46.27
C LEU A 143 63.60 3.67 46.32
N ASP A 144 63.68 2.83 45.29
CA ASP A 144 64.65 1.72 45.19
C ASP A 144 66.09 2.24 45.08
N GLU A 145 66.26 3.42 44.48
CA GLU A 145 67.55 4.12 44.38
C GLU A 145 67.99 4.77 45.71
N VAL A 146 67.09 4.81 46.70
CA VAL A 146 67.33 5.39 48.03
C VAL A 146 67.48 4.28 49.07
N THR A 147 68.70 4.08 49.57
CA THR A 147 68.92 3.14 50.67
C THR A 147 68.42 3.74 51.99
N ILE A 148 67.25 3.30 52.45
CA ILE A 148 66.75 3.62 53.79
C ILE A 148 67.46 2.71 54.80
N THR A 149 68.27 3.30 55.67
CA THR A 149 68.96 2.58 56.75
C THR A 149 68.45 3.06 58.11
N SER A 150 68.56 2.24 59.15
CA SER A 150 68.25 2.68 60.52
C SER A 150 69.51 3.27 61.13
N CYS A 151 69.52 4.57 61.42
CA CYS A 151 70.53 5.14 62.33
C CYS A 151 69.91 5.26 63.71
N ASP A 152 70.48 4.58 64.71
CA ASP A 152 70.11 4.75 66.12
C ASP A 152 68.59 4.66 66.38
N GLY A 153 67.93 3.70 65.72
CA GLY A 153 66.49 3.45 65.87
C GLY A 153 65.57 4.42 65.13
N ARG A 154 66.12 5.35 64.33
CA ARG A 154 65.36 6.28 63.47
C ARG A 154 65.64 6.00 61.99
N PRO A 155 64.63 6.02 61.11
CA PRO A 155 64.86 5.82 59.68
C PRO A 155 65.65 7.00 59.11
N CYS A 156 66.78 6.70 58.50
CA CYS A 156 67.65 7.63 57.79
C CYS A 156 67.64 7.32 56.31
N ILE A 157 67.71 8.36 55.49
CA ILE A 157 67.83 8.26 54.05
C ILE A 157 69.26 8.62 53.66
N LYS A 158 69.99 7.71 53.02
CA LYS A 158 71.31 8.00 52.44
C LYS A 158 71.13 8.57 51.04
N LEU A 159 71.28 9.89 50.90
CA LEU A 159 71.27 10.56 49.60
C LEU A 159 72.63 10.37 48.89
N ALA A 160 72.62 10.20 47.57
CA ALA A 160 73.83 10.19 46.75
C ALA A 160 74.45 11.61 46.69
N ASP A 161 75.78 11.68 46.59
CA ASP A 161 76.49 12.96 46.54
C ASP A 161 76.21 13.67 45.19
N GLY A 162 75.93 14.98 45.25
CA GLY A 162 75.72 15.82 44.04
C GLY A 162 74.28 15.96 43.55
N LEU A 163 73.27 15.49 44.29
CA LEU A 163 71.86 15.62 43.88
C LEU A 163 71.38 17.08 43.83
N ARG A 164 70.66 17.44 42.76
CA ARG A 164 70.09 18.77 42.57
C ARG A 164 68.94 19.01 43.55
N ARG A 165 68.92 20.18 44.19
CA ARG A 165 67.79 20.60 45.02
C ARG A 165 66.63 21.05 44.15
N TRP A 166 65.41 20.81 44.60
CA TRP A 166 64.22 21.24 43.88
C TRP A 166 64.12 22.78 43.96
N GLU A 167 64.25 23.48 42.84
CA GLU A 167 64.36 24.96 42.81
C GLU A 167 63.17 25.69 43.45
N ARG A 168 62.00 25.06 43.47
CA ARG A 168 60.76 25.60 44.03
C ARG A 168 60.57 25.35 45.53
N ASN A 169 61.36 24.48 46.15
CA ASN A 169 61.29 24.17 47.58
C ASN A 169 62.62 23.54 48.05
N ASP A 170 63.35 24.28 48.87
CA ASP A 170 64.69 23.94 49.37
C ASP A 170 64.71 22.80 50.38
N HIS A 171 63.54 22.42 50.92
CA HIS A 171 63.35 21.27 51.80
C HIS A 171 63.29 19.93 51.05
N TYR A 172 63.21 19.92 49.72
CA TYR A 172 63.12 18.70 48.91
C TYR A 172 64.33 18.57 47.95
N VAL A 173 64.77 17.33 47.75
CA VAL A 173 65.84 16.98 46.81
C VAL A 173 65.23 16.28 45.60
N LEU A 174 65.65 16.66 44.40
CA LEU A 174 65.19 16.05 43.16
C LEU A 174 66.03 14.80 42.89
N VAL A 175 65.39 13.63 42.98
CA VAL A 175 65.97 12.36 42.55
C VAL A 175 65.54 12.17 41.10
N ASP A 176 66.49 12.37 40.18
CA ASP A 176 66.31 12.26 38.74
C ASP A 176 67.00 10.96 38.30
N SER A 177 66.27 10.07 37.62
CA SER A 177 66.81 8.77 37.17
C SER A 177 67.66 8.90 35.91
N ASP A 178 67.67 10.08 35.28
CA ASP A 178 68.57 10.37 34.18
C ASP A 178 69.96 10.78 34.71
N PRO A 179 71.05 10.16 34.21
CA PRO A 179 72.39 10.50 34.66
C PRO A 179 72.69 11.98 34.35
N PRO A 180 73.39 12.69 35.25
CA PRO A 180 73.83 14.06 35.01
C PRO A 180 74.47 14.18 33.62
N PRO A 181 74.30 15.31 32.90
CA PRO A 181 74.87 15.48 31.56
C PRO A 181 76.40 15.33 31.52
N GLU A 182 77.06 15.41 32.68
CA GLU A 182 78.49 15.18 32.88
C GLU A 182 78.90 13.68 32.87
N LEU A 183 77.92 12.78 33.07
CA LEU A 183 78.09 11.32 33.12
C LEU A 183 77.44 10.60 31.94
N GLN A 184 76.88 11.33 30.96
CA GLN A 184 76.38 10.74 29.73
C GLN A 184 77.57 10.36 28.83
N PRO A 185 77.67 9.10 28.36
CA PRO A 185 78.71 8.73 27.40
C PRO A 185 78.49 9.51 26.09
N ARG A 186 79.56 10.14 25.59
CA ARG A 186 79.60 10.75 24.26
C ARG A 186 79.38 9.73 23.15
#